data_AF-A0A819YU79-F1
#
_entry.id   AF-A0A819YU79-F1
#
_cell.length_a   1.000
_cell.length_b   1.000
_cell.length_c   1.000
_cell.angle_alpha   90.00
_cell.angle_beta   90.00
_cell.angle_gamma   90.00
#
_symmetry.space_group_name_H-M   'P 1'
#
loop_
_entity.id
_entity.type
_entity.pdbx_description
1 polymer ?
#
loop_
_entity_poly.entity_id
_entity_poly.type
_entity_poly.pdbx_seq_one_letter_code
_entity_poly.pdbx_strand_id
1 'polypeptide(L)'
;MPPASFAQARIWLDEKIRFDPDKPQIAIYNMPFVYRLHSGHTLSTEQLRHALHLTVNKHPSLHTSLHFDIQKNQLMQRVITHENKNYNNNNDMFSIIETTYETDEQLNKILHDETRNPHLFHLDQGLVFQCHIIYYKQISSSDLLSDHDLLIFNFHHALFDFPSMKVFHHDLNQAYTTSQLLYDDKTNLRYLDYAVIEQQMSMTGASVFWLDALCGCKLDQPLSLPFDRYRLSNEHRTGRGTTISFDFG
;
A
#
# COMPACT_ATOMS: atom_id res chain seq x y z
N MET A 1 14.90 -4.09 -16.04
CA MET A 1 13.68 -4.09 -15.22
C MET A 1 12.74 -5.16 -15.75
N PRO A 2 12.29 -6.11 -14.93
CA PRO A 2 11.22 -7.03 -15.33
C PRO A 2 9.87 -6.31 -15.46
N PRO A 3 8.90 -6.88 -16.20
CA PRO A 3 7.54 -6.35 -16.26
C PRO A 3 6.84 -6.44 -14.90
N ALA A 4 5.90 -5.54 -14.67
CA ALA A 4 4.95 -5.63 -13.56
C ALA A 4 3.95 -6.77 -13.78
N SER A 5 3.33 -7.26 -12.69
CA SER A 5 2.22 -8.20 -12.77
C SER A 5 0.99 -7.55 -13.42
N PHE A 6 0.04 -8.36 -13.90
CA PHE A 6 -1.21 -7.82 -14.45
C PHE A 6 -2.00 -7.04 -13.39
N ALA A 7 -1.95 -7.45 -12.12
CA ALA A 7 -2.58 -6.75 -11.01
C ALA A 7 -1.95 -5.37 -10.75
N GLN A 8 -0.62 -5.29 -10.68
CA GLN A 8 0.13 -4.03 -10.56
C GLN A 8 -0.21 -3.08 -11.71
N ALA A 9 -0.16 -3.59 -12.96
CA ALA A 9 -0.45 -2.80 -14.15
C ALA A 9 -1.88 -2.24 -14.14
N ARG A 10 -2.87 -3.07 -13.76
CA ARG A 10 -4.27 -2.63 -13.67
C ARG A 10 -4.47 -1.53 -12.64
N ILE A 11 -3.92 -1.68 -11.43
CA ILE A 11 -4.07 -0.70 -10.34
C ILE A 11 -3.40 0.62 -10.72
N TRP A 12 -2.14 0.57 -11.16
CA TRP A 12 -1.39 1.74 -11.57
C TRP A 12 -2.08 2.48 -12.73
N LEU A 13 -2.60 1.74 -13.72
CA LEU A 13 -3.31 2.34 -14.85
C LEU A 13 -4.64 2.96 -14.43
N ASP A 14 -5.42 2.31 -13.55
CA ASP A 14 -6.68 2.86 -13.03
C ASP A 14 -6.43 4.18 -12.29
N GLU A 15 -5.38 4.20 -11.45
CA GLU A 15 -4.91 5.40 -10.76
C GLU A 15 -4.55 6.53 -11.72
N LYS A 16 -3.77 6.25 -12.78
CA LYS A 16 -3.32 7.28 -13.74
C LYS A 16 -4.42 7.78 -14.70
N ILE A 17 -5.38 6.94 -15.07
CA ILE A 17 -6.42 7.30 -16.06
C ILE A 17 -7.66 7.88 -15.39
N ARG A 18 -8.10 7.29 -14.27
CA ARG A 18 -9.43 7.61 -13.72
C ARG A 18 -9.43 8.81 -12.80
N PHE A 19 -8.26 9.27 -12.35
CA PHE A 19 -8.10 10.39 -11.44
C PHE A 19 -7.32 11.49 -12.15
N ASP A 20 -7.53 12.74 -11.75
CA ASP A 20 -6.80 13.88 -12.31
C ASP A 20 -5.36 13.84 -11.78
N PRO A 21 -4.35 13.56 -12.62
CA PRO A 21 -2.97 13.44 -12.18
C PRO A 21 -2.37 14.80 -11.78
N ASP A 22 -2.92 15.91 -12.30
CA ASP A 22 -2.44 17.28 -12.03
C ASP A 22 -3.12 17.86 -10.78
N LYS A 23 -4.22 17.25 -10.33
CA LYS A 23 -4.96 17.62 -9.12
C LYS A 23 -5.34 16.39 -8.30
N PRO A 24 -4.37 15.64 -7.76
CA PRO A 24 -4.67 14.47 -6.97
C PRO A 24 -5.42 14.92 -5.71
N GLN A 25 -6.72 14.62 -5.65
CA GLN A 25 -7.58 15.13 -4.57
C GLN A 25 -7.53 14.25 -3.32
N ILE A 26 -7.27 12.96 -3.50
CA ILE A 26 -7.13 12.00 -2.41
C ILE A 26 -6.11 10.91 -2.74
N ALA A 27 -5.56 10.28 -1.70
CA ALA A 27 -4.92 8.98 -1.79
C ALA A 27 -5.91 7.96 -2.38
N ILE A 28 -5.43 7.16 -3.30
CA ILE A 28 -6.17 6.06 -3.90
C ILE A 28 -5.31 4.82 -3.82
N TYR A 29 -5.95 3.67 -3.64
CA TYR A 29 -5.24 2.40 -3.46
C TYR A 29 -4.28 2.35 -2.26
N ASN A 30 -4.49 3.19 -1.24
CA ASN A 30 -3.85 3.02 0.06
C ASN A 30 -4.58 1.96 0.91
N MET A 31 -3.84 1.27 1.76
CA MET A 31 -4.34 0.25 2.67
C MET A 31 -3.83 0.56 4.09
N PRO A 32 -4.49 1.48 4.82
CA PRO A 32 -4.12 1.79 6.20
C PRO A 32 -4.63 0.70 7.15
N PHE A 33 -3.74 0.25 8.03
CA PHE A 33 -4.04 -0.66 9.13
C PHE A 33 -3.68 0.01 10.44
N VAL A 34 -4.68 0.27 11.27
CA VAL A 34 -4.52 0.97 12.55
C VAL A 34 -4.44 -0.06 13.68
N TYR A 35 -3.45 0.08 14.53
CA TYR A 35 -3.19 -0.76 15.69
C TYR A 35 -3.19 0.08 16.95
N ARG A 36 -3.74 -0.50 18.02
CA ARG A 36 -3.64 0.00 19.38
C ARG A 36 -3.12 -1.12 20.27
N LEU A 37 -2.27 -0.78 21.23
CA LEU A 37 -1.80 -1.75 22.21
C LEU A 37 -2.91 -2.11 23.19
N HIS A 38 -2.90 -3.36 23.66
CA HIS A 38 -3.79 -3.76 24.74
C HIS A 38 -3.36 -3.09 26.04
N SER A 39 -4.33 -2.76 26.90
CA SER A 39 -4.08 -2.17 28.22
C SER A 39 -2.96 -2.90 28.97
N GLY A 40 -2.01 -2.12 29.52
CA GLY A 40 -0.88 -2.63 30.28
C GLY A 40 0.27 -3.25 29.45
N HIS A 41 0.20 -3.21 28.12
CA HIS A 41 1.30 -3.60 27.25
C HIS A 41 2.08 -2.39 26.76
N THR A 42 3.37 -2.59 26.53
CA THR A 42 4.26 -1.59 25.95
C THR A 42 5.01 -2.15 24.75
N LEU A 43 5.43 -1.28 23.84
CA LEU A 43 6.22 -1.66 22.67
C LEU A 43 7.37 -0.68 22.46
N SER A 44 8.58 -1.20 22.26
CA SER A 44 9.78 -0.40 21.99
C SER A 44 9.77 0.11 20.56
N THR A 45 9.88 1.42 20.39
CA THR A 45 9.90 2.04 19.06
C THR A 45 11.21 1.79 18.33
N GLU A 46 12.34 1.73 19.02
CA GLU A 46 13.63 1.32 18.47
C GLU A 46 13.58 -0.12 17.96
N GLN A 47 13.05 -1.05 18.75
CA GLN A 47 12.91 -2.45 18.34
C GLN A 47 11.93 -2.60 17.17
N LEU A 48 10.84 -1.84 17.15
CA LEU A 48 9.90 -1.80 16.03
C LEU A 48 10.56 -1.27 14.76
N ARG A 49 11.31 -0.15 14.85
CA ARG A 49 12.05 0.43 13.73
C ARG A 49 13.01 -0.61 13.15
N HIS A 50 13.80 -1.26 13.99
CA HIS A 50 14.72 -2.30 13.57
C HIS A 50 14.00 -3.48 12.90
N ALA A 51 12.92 -3.97 13.51
CA ALA A 51 12.12 -5.06 12.98
C ALA A 51 11.51 -4.73 11.61
N LEU A 52 10.99 -3.51 11.44
CA LEU A 52 10.47 -3.03 10.16
C LEU A 52 11.55 -2.98 9.08
N HIS A 53 12.77 -2.54 9.41
CA HIS A 53 13.88 -2.60 8.44
C HIS A 53 14.20 -4.03 8.01
N LEU A 54 14.22 -5.00 8.94
CA LEU A 54 14.44 -6.40 8.58
C LEU A 54 13.30 -6.93 7.70
N THR A 55 12.04 -6.67 8.06
CA THR A 55 10.88 -7.13 7.31
C THR A 55 10.80 -6.52 5.92
N VAL A 56 11.03 -5.21 5.78
CA VAL A 56 11.04 -4.53 4.47
C VAL A 56 12.18 -5.04 3.61
N ASN A 57 13.38 -5.25 4.16
CA ASN A 57 14.50 -5.84 3.43
C ASN A 57 14.20 -7.25 2.92
N LYS A 58 13.56 -8.08 3.75
CA LYS A 58 13.17 -9.46 3.40
C LYS A 58 12.18 -9.51 2.23
N HIS A 59 11.34 -8.48 2.08
CA HIS A 59 10.24 -8.45 1.11
C HIS A 59 10.42 -7.35 0.06
N PRO A 60 11.05 -7.65 -1.10
CA PRO A 60 11.26 -6.70 -2.19
C PRO A 60 10.03 -5.94 -2.68
N SER A 61 8.83 -6.51 -2.56
CA SER A 61 7.59 -5.83 -2.94
C SER A 61 7.38 -4.52 -2.16
N LEU A 62 7.81 -4.47 -0.90
CA LEU A 62 7.64 -3.31 -0.01
C LEU A 62 8.59 -2.14 -0.32
N HIS A 63 9.53 -2.33 -1.23
CA HIS A 63 10.49 -1.30 -1.67
C HIS A 63 10.72 -1.38 -3.19
N THR A 64 9.68 -1.76 -3.94
CA THR A 64 9.73 -1.83 -5.40
C THR A 64 9.09 -0.60 -6.02
N SER A 65 9.83 0.00 -6.96
CA SER A 65 9.35 1.09 -7.79
C SER A 65 8.67 0.62 -9.08
N LEU A 66 7.68 1.37 -9.56
CA LEU A 66 6.94 1.11 -10.80
C LEU A 66 7.17 2.23 -11.81
N HIS A 67 7.54 1.84 -13.03
CA HIS A 67 7.95 2.75 -14.11
C HIS A 67 7.31 2.34 -15.42
N PHE A 68 6.60 3.24 -16.09
CA PHE A 68 6.05 2.94 -17.42
C PHE A 68 7.13 3.10 -18.49
N ASP A 69 7.44 2.02 -19.21
CA ASP A 69 8.36 2.04 -20.34
C ASP A 69 7.57 2.32 -21.63
N ILE A 70 7.73 3.53 -22.17
CA ILE A 70 7.03 4.00 -23.37
C ILE A 70 7.42 3.18 -24.60
N GLN A 71 8.68 2.73 -24.71
CA GLN A 71 9.15 1.98 -25.87
C GLN A 71 8.56 0.57 -25.89
N LYS A 72 8.39 -0.03 -24.71
CA LYS A 72 7.77 -1.35 -24.54
C LYS A 72 6.26 -1.30 -24.37
N ASN A 73 5.69 -0.11 -24.19
CA ASN A 73 4.30 0.10 -23.83
C ASN A 73 3.85 -0.78 -22.65
N GLN A 74 4.70 -0.88 -21.62
CA GLN A 74 4.51 -1.81 -20.51
C GLN A 74 4.96 -1.19 -19.19
N LEU A 75 4.22 -1.48 -18.12
CA LEU A 75 4.65 -1.14 -16.77
C LEU A 75 5.77 -2.09 -16.34
N MET A 76 6.88 -1.51 -15.92
CA MET A 76 8.07 -2.20 -15.46
C MET A 76 8.26 -1.98 -13.96
N GLN A 77 8.95 -2.91 -13.30
CA GLN A 77 9.23 -2.81 -11.87
C GLN A 77 10.72 -2.89 -11.57
N ARG A 78 11.15 -2.22 -10.50
CA ARG A 78 12.55 -2.21 -10.04
C ARG A 78 12.61 -2.16 -8.53
N VAL A 79 13.25 -3.17 -7.93
CA VAL A 79 13.58 -3.22 -6.51
C VAL A 79 14.57 -2.10 -6.18
N ILE A 80 14.25 -1.30 -5.17
CA ILE A 80 15.11 -0.23 -4.67
C ILE A 80 16.00 -0.78 -3.57
N THR A 81 17.31 -0.74 -3.78
CA THR A 81 18.31 -1.14 -2.80
C THR A 81 19.08 0.09 -2.34
N HIS A 82 19.81 -0.02 -1.23
CA HIS A 82 20.70 1.05 -0.77
C HIS A 82 21.73 1.48 -1.83
N GLU A 83 22.14 0.57 -2.72
CA GLU A 83 23.12 0.83 -3.77
C GLU A 83 22.57 1.62 -4.96
N ASN A 84 21.27 1.45 -5.27
CA ASN A 84 20.65 2.00 -6.48
C ASN A 84 19.71 3.18 -6.22
N LYS A 85 19.61 3.62 -4.97
CA LYS A 85 18.78 4.76 -4.56
C LYS A 85 19.48 6.08 -4.93
N ASN A 86 18.77 6.97 -5.61
CA ASN A 86 19.28 8.30 -5.92
C ASN A 86 19.44 9.11 -4.61
N TYR A 87 20.57 9.83 -4.52
CA TYR A 87 21.15 10.53 -3.35
C TYR A 87 20.30 11.65 -2.70
N ASN A 88 18.97 11.68 -2.87
CA ASN A 88 18.12 12.68 -2.23
C ASN A 88 17.72 12.23 -0.81
N ASN A 89 18.65 12.48 0.12
CA ASN A 89 18.51 12.76 1.56
C ASN A 89 17.75 11.81 2.51
N ASN A 90 17.16 10.70 2.08
CA ASN A 90 16.70 9.69 3.03
C ASN A 90 17.06 8.27 2.57
N ASN A 91 17.96 7.59 3.29
CA ASN A 91 18.45 6.26 2.95
C ASN A 91 17.41 5.15 3.18
N ASP A 92 16.29 5.46 3.83
CA ASP A 92 15.31 4.46 4.27
C ASP A 92 14.36 4.04 3.14
N MET A 93 14.20 2.73 2.93
CA MET A 93 13.34 2.17 1.87
C MET A 93 11.84 2.42 2.09
N PHE A 94 11.46 2.95 3.25
CA PHE A 94 10.10 3.27 3.66
C PHE A 94 10.14 4.50 4.57
N SER A 95 8.99 5.12 4.83
CA SER A 95 8.91 6.30 5.69
C SER A 95 8.40 5.92 7.08
N ILE A 96 9.00 6.51 8.12
CA ILE A 96 8.44 6.50 9.47
C ILE A 96 8.16 7.94 9.87
N ILE A 97 6.91 8.24 10.19
CA ILE A 97 6.50 9.54 10.67
C ILE A 97 5.97 9.45 12.10
N GLU A 98 6.14 10.52 12.84
CA GLU A 98 5.72 10.63 14.24
C GLU A 98 4.87 11.87 14.42
N THR A 99 3.71 11.72 15.05
CA THR A 99 2.85 12.86 15.42
C THR A 99 2.29 12.68 16.82
N THR A 100 1.71 13.74 17.36
CA THR A 100 1.01 13.71 18.64
C THR A 100 -0.46 14.07 18.46
N TYR A 101 -1.30 13.59 19.37
CA TYR A 101 -2.70 14.02 19.48
C TYR A 101 -3.09 14.21 20.95
N GLU A 102 -3.97 15.17 21.22
CA GLU A 102 -4.53 15.43 22.55
C GLU A 102 -6.05 15.24 22.59
N THR A 103 -6.71 15.38 21.44
CA THR A 103 -8.17 15.36 21.30
C THR A 103 -8.61 14.37 20.22
N ASP A 104 -9.84 13.89 20.32
CA ASP A 104 -10.43 13.00 19.31
C ASP A 104 -10.54 13.68 17.93
N GLU A 105 -10.74 15.00 17.88
CA GLU A 105 -10.77 15.75 16.63
C GLU A 105 -9.42 15.73 15.91
N GLN A 106 -8.31 15.91 16.65
CA GLN A 106 -6.97 15.79 16.10
C GLN A 106 -6.67 14.36 15.63
N LEU A 107 -7.03 13.35 16.42
CA LEU A 107 -6.85 11.95 16.03
C LEU A 107 -7.66 11.62 14.77
N ASN A 108 -8.92 12.03 14.70
CA ASN A 108 -9.76 11.84 13.53
C ASN A 108 -9.20 12.53 12.30
N LYS A 109 -8.60 13.72 12.46
CA LYS A 109 -7.91 14.40 11.36
C LYS A 109 -6.69 13.61 10.87
N ILE A 110 -5.86 13.09 11.78
CA ILE A 110 -4.71 12.25 11.42
C ILE A 110 -5.17 11.01 10.65
N LEU A 111 -6.19 10.30 11.15
CA LEU A 111 -6.75 9.12 10.48
C LEU A 111 -7.37 9.46 9.11
N HIS A 112 -8.01 10.62 9.00
CA HIS A 112 -8.55 11.11 7.74
C HIS A 112 -7.44 11.42 6.74
N ASP A 113 -6.35 12.04 7.19
CA ASP A 113 -5.20 12.36 6.34
C ASP A 113 -4.48 11.07 5.88
N GLU A 114 -4.30 10.06 6.73
CA GLU A 114 -3.74 8.74 6.35
C GLU A 114 -4.55 8.03 5.25
N THR A 115 -5.86 8.24 5.25
CA THR A 115 -6.75 7.63 4.25
C THR A 115 -6.79 8.42 2.94
N ARG A 116 -6.34 9.68 2.93
CA ARG A 116 -6.64 10.62 1.83
C ARG A 116 -5.47 11.47 1.36
N ASN A 117 -4.32 11.45 2.01
CA ASN A 117 -3.17 12.24 1.58
C ASN A 117 -2.59 11.70 0.26
N PRO A 118 -2.74 12.41 -0.87
CA PRO A 118 -2.24 11.92 -2.17
C PRO A 118 -0.71 11.82 -2.23
N HIS A 119 0.01 12.42 -1.29
CA HIS A 119 1.46 12.44 -1.22
C HIS A 119 2.03 11.37 -0.28
N LEU A 120 1.19 10.43 0.17
CA LEU A 120 1.62 9.36 1.08
C LEU A 120 2.63 8.41 0.43
N PHE A 121 2.50 8.17 -0.88
CA PHE A 121 3.32 7.20 -1.62
C PHE A 121 3.92 7.79 -2.88
N HIS A 122 5.13 7.34 -3.20
CA HIS A 122 5.87 7.67 -4.43
C HIS A 122 6.30 6.38 -5.11
N LEU A 123 5.40 5.83 -5.94
CA LEU A 123 5.59 4.53 -6.60
C LEU A 123 6.80 4.52 -7.54
N ASP A 124 7.12 5.64 -8.17
CA ASP A 124 8.30 5.80 -9.02
C ASP A 124 9.62 5.72 -8.23
N GLN A 125 9.58 6.02 -6.92
CA GLN A 125 10.71 5.98 -6.01
C GLN A 125 10.74 4.71 -5.14
N GLY A 126 9.71 3.87 -5.22
CA GLY A 126 9.57 2.68 -4.39
C GLY A 126 9.19 2.98 -2.94
N LEU A 127 8.72 4.20 -2.64
CA LEU A 127 8.17 4.56 -1.32
C LEU A 127 6.70 4.15 -1.29
N VAL A 128 6.46 2.87 -0.98
CA VAL A 128 5.14 2.20 -1.08
C VAL A 128 4.64 1.68 0.27
N PHE A 129 5.41 1.89 1.33
CA PHE A 129 5.08 1.55 2.71
C PHE A 129 5.42 2.73 3.62
N GLN A 130 4.53 3.02 4.56
CA GLN A 130 4.73 4.01 5.61
C GLN A 130 4.29 3.45 6.97
N CYS A 131 5.08 3.75 7.99
CA CYS A 131 4.72 3.55 9.39
C CYS A 131 4.46 4.92 10.03
N HIS A 132 3.30 5.10 10.65
CA HIS A 132 2.98 6.30 11.42
C HIS A 132 2.81 5.93 12.88
N ILE A 133 3.66 6.51 13.73
CA ILE A 133 3.57 6.38 15.18
C ILE A 133 2.87 7.63 15.73
N ILE A 134 1.73 7.43 16.40
CA ILE A 134 0.90 8.52 16.91
C ILE A 134 0.89 8.44 18.43
N TYR A 135 1.50 9.44 19.07
CA TYR A 135 1.63 9.51 20.52
C TYR A 135 0.51 10.30 21.16
N TYR A 136 0.00 9.84 22.30
CA TYR A 136 -0.94 10.61 23.10
C TYR A 136 -0.21 11.70 23.90
N LYS A 137 -0.62 12.95 23.69
CA LYS A 137 -0.09 14.21 24.28
C LYS A 137 1.34 14.57 23.92
N GLN A 138 2.29 13.65 24.06
CA GLN A 138 3.70 13.93 23.84
C GLN A 138 4.44 12.70 23.32
N ILE A 139 5.48 12.93 22.53
CA ILE A 139 6.39 11.86 22.11
C ILE A 139 7.04 11.27 23.36
N SER A 140 6.98 9.95 23.48
CA SER A 140 7.49 9.22 24.64
C SER A 140 9.00 9.38 24.75
N SER A 141 9.49 9.78 25.93
CA SER A 141 10.93 9.85 26.22
C SER A 141 11.54 8.50 26.58
N SER A 142 10.71 7.46 26.78
CA SER A 142 11.15 6.14 27.28
C SER A 142 11.34 5.10 26.19
N ASP A 143 11.29 5.48 24.90
CA ASP A 143 11.24 4.57 23.74
C ASP A 143 10.02 3.62 23.73
N LEU A 144 9.10 3.74 24.68
CA LEU A 144 7.96 2.82 24.80
C LEU A 144 6.66 3.50 24.38
N LEU A 145 5.92 2.82 23.50
CA LEU A 145 4.50 3.06 23.26
C LEU A 145 3.65 2.39 24.32
N SER A 146 2.50 2.99 24.58
CA SER A 146 1.47 2.56 25.53
C SER A 146 0.14 2.26 24.81
N ASP A 147 -0.87 1.80 25.56
CA ASP A 147 -2.22 1.54 25.07
C ASP A 147 -3.00 2.80 24.64
N HIS A 148 -2.51 3.99 24.97
CA HIS A 148 -3.02 5.26 24.45
C HIS A 148 -2.40 5.64 23.10
N ASP A 149 -1.27 5.06 22.73
CA ASP A 149 -0.60 5.36 21.47
C ASP A 149 -1.16 4.48 20.34
N LEU A 150 -1.01 4.94 19.11
CA LEU A 150 -1.45 4.23 17.92
C LEU A 150 -0.29 4.02 16.94
N LEU A 151 -0.38 2.91 16.21
CA LEU A 151 0.49 2.61 15.08
C LEU A 151 -0.36 2.47 13.83
N ILE A 152 0.09 3.04 12.71
CA ILE A 152 -0.54 2.84 11.42
C ILE A 152 0.50 2.29 10.46
N PHE A 153 0.20 1.14 9.87
CA PHE A 153 0.94 0.61 8.73
C PHE A 153 0.12 0.86 7.48
N ASN A 154 0.66 1.66 6.57
CA ASN A 154 -0.02 2.03 5.35
C ASN A 154 0.76 1.51 4.14
N PHE A 155 0.07 0.80 3.26
CA PHE A 155 0.67 0.18 2.08
C PHE A 155 -0.03 0.67 0.82
N HIS A 156 0.72 0.81 -0.26
CA HIS A 156 0.13 0.96 -1.58
C HIS A 156 -0.34 -0.40 -2.12
N HIS A 157 -1.62 -0.53 -2.49
CA HIS A 157 -2.27 -1.79 -2.88
C HIS A 157 -1.68 -2.41 -4.15
N ALA A 158 -1.03 -1.63 -5.01
CA ALA A 158 -0.28 -2.21 -6.13
C ALA A 158 0.86 -3.14 -5.66
N LEU A 159 1.33 -3.03 -4.42
CA LEU A 159 2.46 -3.78 -3.87
C LEU A 159 2.09 -4.67 -2.67
N PHE A 160 0.81 -4.66 -2.25
CA PHE A 160 0.36 -5.34 -1.05
C PHE A 160 -1.10 -5.78 -1.14
N ASP A 161 -1.47 -6.85 -0.45
CA ASP A 161 -2.85 -7.35 -0.37
C ASP A 161 -3.18 -7.92 1.02
N PHE A 162 -4.44 -8.31 1.22
CA PHE A 162 -4.89 -8.85 2.51
C PHE A 162 -4.17 -10.15 2.93
N PRO A 163 -3.96 -11.15 2.04
CA PRO A 163 -3.12 -12.31 2.38
C PRO A 163 -1.70 -11.93 2.82
N SER A 164 -1.07 -10.94 2.18
CA SER A 164 0.27 -10.44 2.52
C SER A 164 0.36 -9.92 3.95
N MET A 165 -0.75 -9.43 4.52
CA MET A 165 -0.79 -8.97 5.91
C MET A 165 -0.40 -10.07 6.90
N LYS A 166 -0.83 -11.32 6.66
CA LYS A 166 -0.46 -12.44 7.55
C LYS A 166 1.04 -12.72 7.52
N VAL A 167 1.65 -12.67 6.34
CA VAL A 167 3.09 -12.85 6.15
C VAL A 167 3.86 -11.70 6.80
N PHE A 168 3.41 -10.46 6.56
CA PHE A 168 3.99 -9.26 7.16
C PHE A 168 3.99 -9.31 8.68
N HIS A 169 2.84 -9.65 9.31
CA HIS A 169 2.76 -9.76 10.77
C HIS A 169 3.62 -10.88 11.33
N HIS A 170 3.63 -12.04 10.67
CA HIS A 170 4.46 -13.17 11.10
C HIS A 170 5.94 -12.76 11.13
N ASP A 171 6.43 -12.19 10.03
CA ASP A 171 7.83 -11.78 9.92
C ASP A 171 8.16 -10.58 10.80
N LEU A 172 7.28 -9.58 10.89
CA LEU A 172 7.48 -8.45 11.80
C LEU A 172 7.56 -8.91 13.26
N ASN A 173 6.68 -9.82 13.69
CA ASN A 173 6.71 -10.34 15.06
C ASN A 173 7.98 -11.15 15.34
N GLN A 174 8.42 -11.98 14.40
CA GLN A 174 9.68 -12.69 14.52
C GLN A 174 10.85 -11.71 14.60
N ALA A 175 10.95 -10.77 13.66
CA ALA A 175 11.98 -9.76 13.61
C ALA A 175 12.02 -8.92 14.89
N TYR A 176 10.86 -8.56 15.43
CA TYR A 176 10.74 -7.80 16.66
C TYR A 176 11.25 -8.62 17.85
N THR A 177 10.80 -9.87 17.98
CA THR A 177 11.12 -10.69 19.16
C THR A 177 12.56 -11.19 19.18
N THR A 178 13.14 -11.50 18.02
CA THR A 178 14.47 -12.13 17.92
C THR A 178 15.55 -11.21 17.38
N SER A 179 15.19 -10.01 16.92
CA SER A 179 16.06 -9.09 16.17
C SER A 179 16.69 -9.72 14.92
N GLN A 180 16.07 -10.78 14.38
CA GLN A 180 16.57 -11.53 13.23
C GLN A 180 15.43 -12.07 12.38
N LEU A 181 15.61 -12.01 11.07
CA LEU A 181 14.80 -12.78 10.12
C LEU A 181 15.68 -13.78 9.40
N LEU A 182 15.25 -15.04 9.44
CA LEU A 182 15.87 -16.07 8.63
C LEU A 182 15.52 -15.80 7.17
N TYR A 183 16.55 -15.70 6.35
CA TYR A 183 16.43 -15.45 4.94
C TYR A 183 17.15 -16.55 4.18
N ASP A 184 16.38 -17.42 3.53
CA ASP A 184 16.93 -18.41 2.58
C ASP A 184 16.79 -17.86 1.17
N ASP A 185 17.88 -17.26 0.70
CA ASP A 185 17.97 -16.59 -0.60
C ASP A 185 17.91 -17.58 -1.78
N LYS A 186 18.11 -18.88 -1.53
CA LYS A 186 18.27 -19.89 -2.59
C LYS A 186 16.97 -20.61 -2.94
N THR A 187 15.91 -20.46 -2.15
CA THR A 187 14.69 -21.27 -2.30
C THR A 187 13.40 -20.45 -2.35
N ASN A 188 13.43 -19.14 -2.10
CA ASN A 188 12.22 -18.32 -2.04
C ASN A 188 11.93 -17.59 -3.36
N LEU A 189 10.84 -18.00 -4.01
CA LEU A 189 10.23 -17.27 -5.11
C LEU A 189 9.81 -15.87 -4.64
N ARG A 190 10.26 -14.82 -5.31
CA ARG A 190 9.88 -13.43 -4.99
C ARG A 190 8.70 -13.01 -5.87
N TYR A 191 8.00 -11.94 -5.46
CA TYR A 191 6.88 -11.42 -6.23
C TYR A 191 7.26 -11.02 -7.67
N LEU A 192 8.49 -10.53 -7.87
CA LEU A 192 9.00 -10.19 -9.20
C LEU A 192 9.14 -11.43 -10.10
N ASP A 193 9.55 -12.56 -9.54
CA ASP A 193 9.65 -13.82 -10.27
C ASP A 193 8.26 -14.29 -10.68
N TYR A 194 7.28 -14.19 -9.77
CA TYR A 194 5.87 -14.43 -10.06
C TYR A 194 5.37 -13.55 -11.21
N ALA A 195 5.66 -12.26 -11.20
CA ALA A 195 5.23 -11.34 -12.27
C ALA A 195 5.83 -11.71 -13.64
N VAL A 196 7.09 -12.14 -13.68
CA VAL A 196 7.73 -12.62 -14.92
C VAL A 196 7.06 -13.91 -15.41
N ILE A 197 6.80 -14.86 -14.51
CA ILE A 197 6.11 -16.12 -14.82
C ILE A 197 4.72 -15.83 -15.36
N GLU A 198 3.95 -14.95 -14.69
CA GLU A 198 2.61 -14.55 -15.08
C GLU A 198 2.55 -13.99 -16.51
N GLN A 199 3.50 -13.13 -16.85
CA GLN A 199 3.60 -12.54 -18.19
C GLN A 199 3.95 -13.56 -19.29
N GLN A 200 4.52 -14.71 -18.92
CA GLN A 200 4.85 -15.80 -19.86
C GLN A 200 3.73 -16.85 -19.97
N MET A 201 2.73 -16.83 -19.07
CA MET A 201 1.64 -17.79 -19.10
C MET A 201 0.75 -17.57 -20.33
N SER A 202 0.46 -18.65 -21.05
CA SER A 202 -0.47 -18.61 -22.19
C SER A 202 -1.89 -18.39 -21.69
N MET A 203 -2.46 -17.23 -22.00
CA MET A 203 -3.83 -16.87 -21.63
C MET A 203 -4.87 -17.25 -22.68
N THR A 204 -4.47 -17.83 -23.83
CA THR A 204 -5.35 -18.07 -24.98
C THR A 204 -6.62 -18.82 -24.62
N GLY A 205 -6.51 -19.91 -23.83
CA GLY A 205 -7.68 -20.69 -23.42
C GLY A 205 -8.65 -19.89 -22.55
N ALA A 206 -8.13 -19.15 -21.57
CA ALA A 206 -8.93 -18.28 -20.72
C ALA A 206 -9.56 -17.12 -21.52
N SER A 207 -8.83 -16.54 -22.46
CA SER A 207 -9.33 -15.47 -23.34
C SER A 207 -10.47 -15.93 -24.21
N VAL A 208 -10.35 -17.12 -24.83
CA VAL A 208 -11.44 -17.71 -25.63
C VAL A 208 -12.67 -17.97 -24.77
N PHE A 209 -12.48 -18.56 -23.59
CA PHE A 209 -13.56 -18.82 -22.65
C PHE A 209 -14.29 -17.52 -22.25
N TRP A 210 -13.55 -16.49 -21.83
CA TRP A 210 -14.18 -15.24 -21.39
C TRP A 210 -14.81 -14.45 -22.54
N LEU A 211 -14.29 -14.55 -23.76
CA LEU A 211 -14.92 -13.93 -24.93
C LEU A 211 -16.29 -14.56 -25.22
N ASP A 212 -16.40 -15.88 -25.12
CA ASP A 212 -17.65 -16.62 -25.30
C ASP A 212 -18.62 -16.38 -24.12
N ALA A 213 -18.14 -16.52 -22.89
CA ALA A 213 -18.94 -16.35 -21.68
C ALA A 213 -19.49 -14.93 -21.50
N LEU A 214 -18.78 -13.92 -22.00
CA LEU A 214 -19.20 -12.52 -21.99
C LEU A 214 -19.82 -12.07 -23.32
N CYS A 215 -20.06 -12.99 -24.26
CA CYS A 215 -20.68 -12.68 -25.54
C CYS A 215 -22.09 -12.12 -25.31
N GLY A 216 -22.35 -10.94 -25.87
CA GLY A 216 -23.63 -10.24 -25.67
C GLY A 216 -23.78 -9.50 -24.34
N CYS A 217 -22.78 -9.57 -23.44
CA CYS A 217 -22.75 -8.69 -22.27
C CYS A 217 -22.61 -7.24 -22.71
N LYS A 218 -23.55 -6.41 -22.28
CA LYS A 218 -23.56 -4.96 -22.56
C LYS A 218 -22.65 -4.23 -21.57
N LEU A 219 -21.34 -4.28 -21.80
CA LEU A 219 -20.32 -3.68 -20.92
C LEU A 219 -20.43 -2.15 -20.83
N ASP A 220 -21.10 -1.52 -21.80
CA ASP A 220 -21.44 -0.11 -21.84
C ASP A 220 -22.70 0.25 -21.03
N GLN A 221 -23.48 -0.75 -20.61
CA GLN A 221 -24.66 -0.57 -19.78
C GLN A 221 -24.33 -0.88 -18.32
N PRO A 222 -24.07 0.15 -17.47
CA PRO A 222 -23.82 -0.09 -16.06
C PRO A 222 -25.04 -0.75 -15.41
N LEU A 223 -24.79 -1.59 -14.40
CA LEU A 223 -25.86 -2.12 -13.57
C LEU A 223 -26.64 -0.96 -12.94
N SER A 224 -27.96 -1.07 -12.97
CA SER A 224 -28.85 -0.09 -12.35
C SER A 224 -28.81 -0.25 -10.83
N LEU A 225 -27.80 0.34 -10.20
CA LEU A 225 -27.71 0.49 -8.76
C LEU A 225 -28.37 1.82 -8.34
N PRO A 226 -28.88 1.94 -7.10
CA PRO A 226 -29.49 3.17 -6.60
C PRO A 226 -28.41 4.23 -6.30
N PHE A 227 -27.83 4.82 -7.36
CA PHE A 227 -26.82 5.85 -7.23
C PHE A 227 -27.47 7.20 -6.88
N ASP A 228 -26.94 7.89 -5.86
CA ASP A 228 -27.34 9.26 -5.53
C ASP A 228 -26.86 10.28 -6.58
N ARG A 229 -25.83 9.92 -7.37
CA ARG A 229 -25.23 10.77 -8.40
C ARG A 229 -24.83 9.95 -9.61
N TYR A 230 -25.21 10.42 -10.80
CA TYR A 230 -24.78 9.84 -12.08
C TYR A 230 -23.40 10.37 -12.48
N ARG A 231 -22.59 9.49 -13.08
CA ARG A 231 -21.26 9.84 -13.56
C ARG A 231 -21.34 10.46 -14.95
N LEU A 232 -20.81 11.67 -15.13
CA LEU A 232 -20.64 12.27 -16.45
C LEU A 232 -19.42 11.66 -17.15
N SER A 233 -19.49 11.48 -18.48
CA SER A 233 -18.46 10.79 -19.27
C SER A 233 -17.08 11.47 -19.24
N ASN A 234 -17.05 12.78 -18.94
CA ASN A 234 -15.84 13.61 -19.00
C ASN A 234 -15.31 13.99 -17.60
N GLU A 235 -15.84 13.37 -16.55
CA GLU A 235 -15.41 13.64 -15.17
C GLU A 235 -14.39 12.61 -14.68
N HIS A 236 -13.23 13.11 -14.24
CA HIS A 236 -12.30 12.35 -13.41
C HIS A 236 -12.99 11.98 -12.09
N ARG A 237 -12.66 10.80 -11.57
CA ARG A 237 -13.12 10.38 -10.25
C ARG A 237 -12.51 11.32 -9.21
N THR A 238 -13.36 11.82 -8.33
CA THR A 238 -12.89 12.58 -7.16
C THR A 238 -12.26 11.66 -6.10
N GLY A 239 -12.54 10.35 -6.17
CA GLY A 239 -12.18 9.36 -5.17
C GLY A 239 -12.92 9.50 -3.84
N ARG A 240 -13.68 10.58 -3.65
CA ARG A 240 -14.50 10.79 -2.46
C ARG A 240 -15.63 9.78 -2.46
N GLY A 241 -15.47 8.69 -1.72
CA GLY A 241 -16.59 7.82 -1.36
C GLY A 241 -17.64 8.62 -0.61
N THR A 242 -18.91 8.27 -0.78
CA THR A 242 -19.96 8.76 0.12
C THR A 242 -19.87 7.94 1.40
N THR A 243 -19.87 8.59 2.56
CA THR A 243 -20.06 7.91 3.84
C THR A 243 -21.55 7.85 4.09
N ILE A 244 -22.13 6.66 4.09
CA ILE A 244 -23.49 6.45 4.57
C ILE A 244 -23.37 6.05 6.03
N SER A 245 -23.82 6.92 6.93
CA SER A 245 -23.97 6.60 8.34
C SER A 245 -25.29 5.85 8.53
N PHE A 246 -25.22 4.67 9.14
CA PHE A 246 -26.41 3.93 9.57
C PHE A 246 -26.44 3.93 11.09
N ASP A 247 -27.58 4.32 11.66
CA ASP A 247 -27.84 4.24 13.09
C ASP A 247 -28.57 2.92 13.35
N PHE A 248 -27.90 1.99 14.03
CA PHE A 248 -28.56 0.83 14.60
C PHE A 248 -28.99 1.27 15.99
N GLY A 249 -30.22 1.79 16.09
CA GLY A 249 -30.77 2.34 17.33
C GLY A 249 -30.63 1.46 18.56
#